data_AF-A0A521ZZ81-F1
#
_entry.id   AF-A0A521ZZ81-F1
#
_cell.length_a   1.000
_cell.length_b   1.000
_cell.length_c   1.000
_cell.angle_alpha   90.00
_cell.angle_beta   90.00
_cell.angle_gamma   90.00
#
_symmetry.space_group_name_H-M   'P 1'
#
loop_
_entity.id
_entity.type
_entity.pdbx_description
1 polymer ?
#
loop_
_entity_poly.entity_id
_entity_poly.type
_entity_poly.pdbx_seq_one_letter_code
_entity_poly.pdbx_strand_id
1 'polypeptide(L)'
;MPASKQDKVLVACPHCGHQQAEPRTAISTICKKCRGHFHVQEVLHPARKTVAAAPEKRHVTCFDCGAELDVPVSAESTMCKRCSRYVDLKDYKITSAVSKNFKTKGAFVVEAKGYVFNTEAIVGEAVIKGRFLGKLIADSLTIYSTAEIKGSFKTAKLIIPAGNHFRWHELLKLTSAEIAGELANNLTVENTLVLKSTARMFGDVEAQNLVVEEGAVVVGHLRVGLQKQ
;
A
#
# COMPACT_ATOMS: atom_id res chain seq x y z
N MET A 1 -64.09 -14.20 28.13
CA MET A 1 -62.79 -14.03 27.46
C MET A 1 -62.48 -12.54 27.37
N PRO A 2 -61.61 -11.97 28.23
CA PRO A 2 -61.26 -10.55 28.14
C PRO A 2 -60.05 -10.33 27.21
N ALA A 3 -60.16 -9.31 26.37
CA ALA A 3 -59.20 -8.90 25.33
C ALA A 3 -57.82 -8.56 25.92
N SER A 4 -56.75 -9.08 25.31
CA SER A 4 -55.37 -8.85 25.74
C SER A 4 -55.03 -7.36 25.74
N LYS A 5 -54.53 -6.85 26.86
CA LYS A 5 -53.97 -5.49 27.00
C LYS A 5 -52.95 -5.24 25.88
N GLN A 6 -53.27 -4.34 24.96
CA GLN A 6 -52.37 -3.91 23.90
C GLN A 6 -51.16 -3.19 24.51
N ASP A 7 -49.98 -3.78 24.34
CA ASP A 7 -48.69 -3.27 24.81
C ASP A 7 -48.29 -2.02 23.98
N LYS A 8 -48.43 -0.84 24.59
CA LYS A 8 -48.17 0.47 23.94
C LYS A 8 -46.79 0.99 24.31
N VAL A 9 -46.06 1.53 23.34
CA VAL A 9 -44.76 2.18 23.53
C VAL A 9 -44.81 3.63 23.10
N LEU A 10 -44.12 4.48 23.87
CA LEU A 10 -43.86 5.87 23.51
C LEU A 10 -42.80 5.93 22.41
N VAL A 11 -43.19 6.40 21.23
CA VAL A 11 -42.30 6.68 20.09
C VAL A 11 -42.24 8.18 19.82
N ALA A 12 -41.03 8.69 19.65
CA ALA A 12 -40.79 10.08 19.26
C ALA A 12 -40.88 10.22 17.74
N CYS A 13 -41.67 11.18 17.25
CA CYS A 13 -41.77 11.46 15.83
C CYS A 13 -40.42 12.02 15.30
N PRO A 14 -39.85 11.47 14.22
CA PRO A 14 -38.59 11.94 13.66
C PRO A 14 -38.69 13.34 13.02
N HIS A 15 -39.90 13.80 12.66
CA HIS A 15 -40.10 15.10 11.99
C HIS A 15 -40.26 16.28 12.94
N CYS A 16 -40.79 16.07 14.15
CA CYS A 16 -41.08 17.17 15.08
C CYS A 16 -40.72 16.89 16.54
N GLY A 17 -40.18 15.71 16.85
CA GLY A 17 -39.79 15.30 18.20
C GLY A 17 -40.96 15.00 19.16
N HIS A 18 -42.22 15.14 18.71
CA HIS A 18 -43.38 14.87 19.56
C HIS A 18 -43.48 13.37 19.90
N GLN A 19 -43.59 13.06 21.19
CA GLN A 19 -43.74 11.70 21.69
C GLN A 19 -45.21 11.29 21.73
N GLN A 20 -45.52 10.13 21.17
CA GLN A 20 -46.87 9.58 21.20
C GLN A 20 -46.85 8.08 21.49
N ALA A 21 -47.88 7.62 22.20
CA ALA A 21 -48.01 6.21 22.59
C ALA A 21 -48.70 5.43 21.46
N GLU A 22 -47.95 4.53 20.84
CA GLU A 22 -48.40 3.68 19.74
C GLU A 22 -48.29 2.20 20.12
N PRO A 23 -49.13 1.32 19.55
CA PRO A 23 -48.98 -0.11 19.75
C PRO A 23 -47.60 -0.57 19.25
N ARG A 24 -46.91 -1.43 20.00
CA ARG A 24 -45.61 -1.99 19.57
C ARG A 24 -45.66 -2.72 18.22
N THR A 25 -46.84 -3.24 17.86
CA THR A 25 -47.07 -3.97 16.61
C THR A 25 -47.42 -3.06 15.43
N ALA A 26 -47.57 -1.74 15.64
CA ALA A 26 -47.87 -0.81 14.56
C ALA A 26 -46.66 -0.68 13.62
N ILE A 27 -46.90 -0.82 12.31
CA ILE A 27 -45.85 -0.69 11.29
C ILE A 27 -45.57 0.78 10.98
N SER A 28 -46.62 1.61 10.95
CA SER A 28 -46.53 3.06 10.74
C SER A 28 -47.64 3.79 11.48
N THR A 29 -47.37 5.01 11.91
CA THR A 29 -48.36 5.90 12.51
C THR A 29 -48.29 7.29 11.87
N ILE A 30 -49.33 8.09 12.09
CA ILE A 30 -49.37 9.50 11.73
C ILE A 30 -49.14 10.32 12.99
N CYS A 31 -48.17 11.24 12.95
CA CYS A 31 -47.90 12.09 14.09
C CYS A 31 -49.08 13.01 14.41
N LYS A 32 -49.59 12.94 15.65
CA LYS A 32 -50.72 13.79 16.09
C LYS A 32 -50.45 15.30 16.05
N LYS A 33 -49.18 15.73 16.03
CA LYS A 33 -48.80 17.15 16.02
C LYS A 33 -48.51 17.66 14.61
N CYS A 34 -47.57 17.06 13.89
CA CYS A 34 -47.18 17.52 12.56
C CYS A 34 -47.96 16.85 11.41
N ARG A 35 -48.79 15.85 11.71
CA ARG A 35 -49.51 14.99 10.73
C ARG A 35 -48.62 14.28 9.72
N GLY A 36 -47.30 14.29 9.93
CA GLY A 36 -46.35 13.51 9.14
C GLY A 36 -46.50 12.02 9.45
N HIS A 37 -46.52 11.21 8.41
CA HIS A 37 -46.47 9.74 8.52
C HIS A 37 -45.03 9.31 8.84
N PHE A 38 -44.86 8.37 9.78
CA PHE A 38 -43.56 7.76 10.07
C PHE A 38 -43.71 6.31 10.52
N HIS A 39 -42.68 5.51 10.27
CA HIS A 39 -42.66 4.10 10.63
C HIS A 39 -42.27 3.91 12.10
N VAL A 40 -43.17 3.29 12.88
CA VAL A 40 -42.98 3.07 14.33
C VAL A 40 -41.84 2.06 14.55
N GLN A 41 -41.74 1.04 13.71
CA GLN A 41 -40.67 0.03 13.78
C GLN A 41 -39.28 0.60 13.50
N GLU A 42 -39.16 1.60 12.62
CA GLU A 42 -37.88 2.25 12.29
C GLU A 42 -37.37 3.16 13.43
N VAL A 43 -38.29 3.78 14.18
CA VAL A 43 -37.95 4.55 15.38
C VAL A 43 -37.56 3.64 16.55
N LEU A 44 -38.21 2.48 16.67
CA LEU A 44 -37.91 1.50 17.73
C LEU A 44 -36.63 0.71 17.46
N HIS A 45 -36.30 0.46 16.19
CA HIS A 45 -35.09 -0.23 15.76
C HIS A 45 -34.33 0.61 14.73
N PRO A 46 -33.53 1.60 15.17
CA PRO A 46 -32.66 2.34 14.26
C PRO A 46 -31.74 1.37 13.51
N ALA A 47 -31.64 1.55 12.19
CA ALA A 47 -30.95 0.64 11.28
C ALA A 47 -29.53 0.26 11.76
N ARG A 48 -29.25 -1.05 11.68
CA ARG A 48 -27.98 -1.71 11.99
C ARG A 48 -26.80 -0.90 11.44
N LYS A 49 -25.85 -0.54 12.31
CA LYS A 49 -24.53 0.03 11.97
C LYS A 49 -24.00 -0.62 10.70
N THR A 50 -23.69 0.22 9.71
CA THR A 50 -22.91 -0.12 8.52
C THR A 50 -21.75 -1.00 8.94
N VAL A 51 -21.71 -2.22 8.39
CA VAL A 51 -20.59 -3.14 8.59
C VAL A 51 -19.34 -2.39 8.15
N ALA A 52 -18.42 -2.16 9.09
CA ALA A 52 -17.11 -1.59 8.80
C ALA A 52 -16.52 -2.35 7.60
N ALA A 53 -16.07 -1.59 6.59
CA ALA A 53 -15.47 -2.13 5.39
C ALA A 53 -14.49 -3.26 5.76
N ALA A 54 -14.60 -4.40 5.06
CA ALA A 54 -13.68 -5.51 5.25
C ALA A 54 -12.25 -4.95 5.22
N PRO A 55 -11.39 -5.31 6.19
CA PRO A 55 -10.06 -4.75 6.28
C PRO A 55 -9.36 -4.99 4.94
N GLU A 56 -8.86 -3.92 4.33
CA GLU A 56 -8.05 -4.01 3.13
C GLU A 56 -6.95 -5.05 3.37
N LYS A 57 -6.83 -6.00 2.45
CA LYS A 57 -5.82 -7.05 2.50
C LYS A 57 -4.69 -6.65 1.58
N ARG A 58 -3.46 -6.83 2.04
CA ARG A 58 -2.24 -6.72 1.23
C ARG A 58 -1.71 -8.10 0.90
N HIS A 59 -1.16 -8.25 -0.30
CA HIS A 59 -0.47 -9.44 -0.74
C HIS A 59 1.00 -9.32 -0.34
N VAL A 60 1.52 -10.30 0.40
CA VAL A 60 2.93 -10.34 0.82
C VAL A 60 3.54 -11.69 0.54
N THR A 61 4.83 -11.72 0.23
CA THR A 61 5.55 -12.96 -0.09
C THR A 61 6.32 -13.47 1.12
N CYS A 62 6.37 -14.78 1.30
CA CYS A 62 7.22 -15.37 2.32
C CYS A 62 8.71 -15.24 1.94
N PHE A 63 9.56 -14.90 2.92
CA PHE A 63 11.00 -14.77 2.72
C PHE A 63 11.71 -16.06 2.29
N ASP A 64 11.21 -17.22 2.72
CA ASP A 64 11.91 -18.49 2.56
C ASP A 64 11.32 -19.34 1.42
N CYS A 65 9.99 -19.45 1.33
CA CYS A 65 9.33 -20.29 0.32
C CYS A 65 8.71 -19.53 -0.85
N GLY A 66 8.74 -18.19 -0.82
CA GLY A 66 8.13 -17.34 -1.86
C GLY A 66 6.61 -17.44 -1.98
N ALA A 67 5.92 -18.11 -1.06
CA ALA A 67 4.47 -18.23 -1.10
C ALA A 67 3.79 -16.86 -0.91
N GLU A 68 2.78 -16.59 -1.73
CA GLU A 68 1.90 -15.43 -1.61
C GLU A 68 0.92 -15.61 -0.45
N LEU A 69 0.76 -14.56 0.34
CA LEU A 69 -0.07 -14.54 1.54
C LEU A 69 -0.95 -13.30 1.51
N ASP A 70 -2.25 -13.53 1.64
CA ASP A 70 -3.23 -12.46 1.88
C ASP A 70 -3.28 -12.14 3.37
N VAL A 71 -2.83 -10.94 3.72
CA VAL A 71 -2.73 -10.50 5.10
C VAL A 71 -3.46 -9.17 5.25
N PRO A 72 -4.28 -8.96 6.31
CA PRO A 72 -4.88 -7.66 6.55
C PRO A 72 -3.79 -6.59 6.70
N VAL A 73 -4.03 -5.38 6.18
CA VAL A 73 -3.08 -4.26 6.26
C VAL A 73 -2.72 -3.92 7.70
N SER A 74 -3.63 -4.16 8.66
CA SER A 74 -3.40 -3.94 10.09
C SER A 74 -2.49 -4.98 10.77
N ALA A 75 -2.12 -6.08 10.12
CA ALA A 75 -1.27 -7.09 10.73
C ALA A 75 0.21 -6.73 10.62
N GLU A 76 0.86 -6.70 11.79
CA GLU A 76 2.30 -6.50 11.95
C GLU A 76 3.11 -7.78 11.76
N SER A 77 2.45 -8.93 11.73
CA SER A 77 3.09 -10.22 11.48
C SER A 77 2.11 -11.23 10.92
N THR A 78 2.63 -12.22 10.22
CA THR A 78 1.85 -13.36 9.74
C THR A 78 2.67 -14.64 9.79
N MET A 79 1.98 -15.77 9.80
CA MET A 79 2.62 -17.07 9.59
C MET A 79 2.42 -17.51 8.14
N CYS A 80 3.51 -17.92 7.50
CA CYS A 80 3.41 -18.46 6.15
C CYS A 80 2.60 -19.76 6.16
N LYS A 81 1.52 -19.81 5.36
CA LYS A 81 0.66 -21.00 5.23
C LYS A 81 1.33 -22.21 4.55
N ARG A 82 2.48 -22.00 3.90
CA ARG A 82 3.21 -23.06 3.17
C ARG A 82 4.37 -23.64 3.96
N CYS A 83 5.20 -22.81 4.59
CA CYS A 83 6.39 -23.26 5.33
C CYS A 83 6.33 -23.01 6.85
N SER A 84 5.22 -22.48 7.36
CA SER A 84 5.02 -22.16 8.79
C SER A 84 6.09 -21.25 9.40
N ARG A 85 6.82 -20.50 8.59
CA ARG A 85 7.80 -19.50 9.05
C ARG A 85 7.09 -18.20 9.43
N TYR A 86 7.62 -17.53 10.46
CA TYR A 86 7.19 -16.19 10.84
C TYR A 86 7.63 -15.16 9.80
N VAL A 87 6.69 -14.32 9.36
CA VAL A 87 6.93 -13.21 8.44
C VAL A 87 6.61 -11.92 9.19
N ASP A 88 7.64 -11.12 9.43
CA ASP A 88 7.50 -9.79 10.01
C ASP A 88 6.97 -8.82 8.96
N LEU A 89 5.99 -8.01 9.33
CA LEU A 89 5.30 -7.05 8.46
C LEU A 89 5.33 -5.64 9.02
N LYS A 90 6.23 -5.37 9.99
CA LYS A 90 6.37 -4.08 10.64
C LYS A 90 7.02 -3.07 9.72
N ASP A 91 6.51 -1.86 9.80
CA ASP A 91 7.08 -0.72 9.12
C ASP A 91 8.18 -0.10 10.01
N TYR A 92 9.34 0.17 9.41
CA TYR A 92 10.49 0.74 10.10
C TYR A 92 10.83 2.09 9.50
N LYS A 93 10.86 3.12 10.37
CA LYS A 93 11.29 4.46 10.01
C LYS A 93 12.62 4.76 10.69
N ILE A 94 13.68 4.89 9.90
CA ILE A 94 15.03 5.15 10.38
C ILE A 94 15.32 6.65 10.27
N THR A 95 15.41 7.30 11.43
CA THR A 95 15.72 8.73 11.57
C THR A 95 17.11 9.00 12.15
N SER A 96 17.78 7.96 12.67
CA SER A 96 19.09 8.01 13.30
C SER A 96 20.04 6.98 12.71
N ALA A 97 21.29 6.95 13.20
CA ALA A 97 22.27 5.97 12.79
C ALA A 97 21.95 4.59 13.39
N VAL A 98 21.83 3.55 12.56
CA VAL A 98 21.48 2.19 12.99
C VAL A 98 22.34 1.16 12.26
N SER A 99 22.91 0.21 13.01
CA SER A 99 23.66 -0.94 12.50
C SER A 99 23.04 -2.24 12.99
N LYS A 100 21.93 -2.63 12.38
CA LYS A 100 21.24 -3.88 12.70
C LYS A 100 20.57 -4.43 11.46
N ASN A 101 20.47 -5.75 11.36
CA ASN A 101 19.79 -6.39 10.24
C ASN A 101 18.27 -6.16 10.32
N PHE A 102 17.66 -5.93 9.17
CA PHE A 102 16.22 -5.75 9.03
C PHE A 102 15.66 -6.85 8.15
N LYS A 103 14.67 -7.60 8.64
CA LYS A 103 13.94 -8.58 7.85
C LYS A 103 12.45 -8.35 8.06
N THR A 104 11.84 -7.59 7.15
CA THR A 104 10.41 -7.24 7.21
C THR A 104 9.81 -7.30 5.80
N LYS A 105 8.51 -7.52 5.66
CA LYS A 105 7.77 -7.30 4.41
C LYS A 105 6.96 -6.00 4.45
N GLY A 106 7.12 -5.21 5.51
CA GLY A 106 6.59 -3.85 5.62
C GLY A 106 7.44 -2.80 4.91
N ALA A 107 7.11 -1.54 5.15
CA ALA A 107 7.78 -0.37 4.61
C ALA A 107 9.03 -0.02 5.43
N PHE A 108 10.16 0.10 4.74
CA PHE A 108 11.45 0.49 5.30
C PHE A 108 11.85 1.86 4.79
N VAL A 109 11.66 2.88 5.62
CA VAL A 109 11.88 4.28 5.24
C VAL A 109 13.13 4.82 5.93
N VAL A 110 14.17 5.10 5.16
CA VAL A 110 15.37 5.80 5.64
C VAL A 110 15.20 7.28 5.35
N GLU A 111 14.91 8.06 6.38
CA GLU A 111 14.80 9.52 6.24
C GLU A 111 16.15 10.16 5.94
N ALA A 112 16.18 11.42 5.51
CA ALA A 112 17.41 12.12 5.13
C ALA A 112 18.48 12.17 6.25
N LYS A 113 18.06 12.20 7.52
CA LYS A 113 18.96 12.12 8.70
C LYS A 113 19.33 10.69 9.09
N GLY A 114 18.64 9.69 8.54
CA GLY A 114 18.87 8.29 8.80
C GLY A 114 20.18 7.82 8.17
N TYR A 115 20.94 7.04 8.93
CA TYR A 115 22.15 6.40 8.44
C TYR A 115 22.14 4.92 8.80
N VAL A 116 21.90 4.07 7.81
CA VAL A 116 21.98 2.62 8.00
C VAL A 116 23.34 2.16 7.54
N PHE A 117 24.08 1.44 8.38
CA PHE A 117 25.43 0.98 8.02
C PHE A 117 25.69 -0.46 8.47
N ASN A 118 26.58 -1.14 7.74
CA ASN A 118 26.98 -2.52 7.98
C ASN A 118 25.80 -3.47 8.25
N THR A 119 24.78 -3.39 7.39
CA THR A 119 23.48 -4.00 7.60
C THR A 119 23.05 -4.79 6.37
N GLU A 120 22.45 -5.97 6.59
CA GLU A 120 21.65 -6.67 5.59
C GLU A 120 20.16 -6.37 5.84
N ALA A 121 19.52 -5.77 4.84
CA ALA A 121 18.11 -5.38 4.89
C ALA A 121 17.33 -6.16 3.82
N ILE A 122 16.46 -7.06 4.25
CA ILE A 122 15.52 -7.79 3.41
C ILE A 122 14.13 -7.23 3.71
N VAL A 123 13.63 -6.40 2.80
CA VAL A 123 12.44 -5.58 3.01
C VAL A 123 11.41 -5.81 1.91
N GLY A 124 10.13 -5.54 2.18
CA GLY A 124 9.09 -5.56 1.13
C GLY A 124 9.20 -4.29 0.30
N GLU A 125 8.94 -3.17 0.95
CA GLU A 125 9.04 -1.84 0.35
C GLU A 125 10.18 -1.06 1.00
N ALA A 126 11.08 -0.50 0.20
CA ALA A 126 12.18 0.33 0.65
C ALA A 126 12.05 1.74 0.10
N VAL A 127 12.15 2.74 0.97
CA VAL A 127 12.18 4.15 0.60
C VAL A 127 13.44 4.77 1.18
N ILE A 128 14.41 5.09 0.32
CA ILE A 128 15.70 5.61 0.74
C ILE A 128 15.78 7.10 0.41
N LYS A 129 15.89 7.93 1.45
CA LYS A 129 16.19 9.37 1.36
C LYS A 129 17.53 9.72 2.02
N GLY A 130 17.99 8.92 2.97
CA GLY A 130 19.24 9.13 3.70
C GLY A 130 20.39 8.26 3.18
N ARG A 131 21.31 7.93 4.09
CA ARG A 131 22.50 7.13 3.78
C ARG A 131 22.26 5.67 4.09
N PHE A 132 22.58 4.79 3.14
CA PHE A 132 22.50 3.33 3.29
C PHE A 132 23.81 2.66 2.89
N LEU A 133 24.44 1.96 3.82
CA LEU A 133 25.68 1.22 3.64
C LEU A 133 25.45 -0.27 3.91
N GLY A 134 25.47 -1.10 2.88
CA GLY A 134 25.32 -2.54 3.04
C GLY A 134 24.63 -3.25 1.88
N LYS A 135 23.91 -4.32 2.21
CA LYS A 135 23.20 -5.16 1.25
C LYS A 135 21.70 -4.98 1.42
N LEU A 136 21.03 -4.48 0.38
CA LEU A 136 19.59 -4.24 0.36
C LEU A 136 18.91 -5.21 -0.61
N ILE A 137 17.92 -5.96 -0.14
CA ILE A 137 17.05 -6.79 -0.96
C ILE A 137 15.63 -6.30 -0.72
N ALA A 138 15.01 -5.68 -1.72
CA ALA A 138 13.67 -5.11 -1.61
C ALA A 138 12.77 -5.60 -2.75
N ASP A 139 11.50 -5.87 -2.48
CA ASP A 139 10.57 -6.18 -3.57
C ASP A 139 10.31 -4.91 -4.41
N SER A 140 10.08 -3.78 -3.74
CA SER A 140 9.98 -2.44 -4.35
C SER A 140 10.93 -1.46 -3.69
N LEU A 141 11.70 -0.72 -4.49
CA LEU A 141 12.69 0.25 -4.02
C LEU A 141 12.41 1.63 -4.64
N THR A 142 12.18 2.62 -3.78
CA THR A 142 12.06 4.03 -4.15
C THR A 142 13.30 4.80 -3.70
N ILE A 143 13.98 5.47 -4.64
CA ILE A 143 15.22 6.21 -4.37
C ILE A 143 14.99 7.70 -4.61
N TYR A 144 15.38 8.52 -3.64
CA TYR A 144 15.39 9.98 -3.75
C TYR A 144 16.80 10.52 -4.03
N SER A 145 16.93 11.74 -4.54
CA SER A 145 18.22 12.37 -4.87
C SER A 145 19.14 12.57 -3.67
N THR A 146 18.57 12.70 -2.48
CA THR A 146 19.33 12.80 -1.23
C THR A 146 19.90 11.47 -0.76
N ALA A 147 19.50 10.35 -1.41
CA ALA A 147 19.92 9.02 -1.02
C ALA A 147 21.37 8.77 -1.41
N GLU A 148 22.17 8.33 -0.43
CA GLU A 148 23.54 7.87 -0.67
C GLU A 148 23.60 6.37 -0.36
N ILE A 149 23.58 5.55 -1.41
CA ILE A 149 23.64 4.10 -1.28
C ILE A 149 25.07 3.67 -1.61
N LYS A 150 25.77 3.05 -0.65
CA LYS A 150 27.05 2.38 -0.92
C LYS A 150 26.93 0.90 -0.58
N GLY A 151 27.28 0.04 -1.52
CA GLY A 151 27.14 -1.40 -1.41
C GLY A 151 26.34 -1.96 -2.58
N SER A 152 25.65 -3.06 -2.34
CA SER A 152 24.84 -3.72 -3.38
C SER A 152 23.37 -3.68 -2.99
N PHE A 153 22.51 -3.40 -3.97
CA PHE A 153 21.07 -3.56 -3.81
C PHE A 153 20.51 -4.45 -4.91
N LYS A 154 19.51 -5.24 -4.56
CA LYS A 154 18.73 -6.06 -5.48
C LYS A 154 17.26 -5.74 -5.26
N THR A 155 16.55 -5.47 -6.35
CA THR A 155 15.12 -5.20 -6.26
C THR A 155 14.36 -5.68 -7.49
N ALA A 156 13.11 -6.06 -7.30
CA ALA A 156 12.24 -6.46 -8.41
C ALA A 156 11.63 -5.24 -9.10
N LYS A 157 11.23 -4.22 -8.32
CA LYS A 157 10.66 -2.97 -8.83
C LYS A 157 11.48 -1.77 -8.37
N LEU A 158 12.01 -0.99 -9.31
CA LEU A 158 12.69 0.29 -9.02
C LEU A 158 11.78 1.47 -9.35
N ILE A 159 11.70 2.44 -8.45
CA ILE A 159 10.94 3.68 -8.63
C ILE A 159 11.86 4.87 -8.37
N ILE A 160 11.95 5.80 -9.33
CA ILE A 160 12.68 7.06 -9.18
C ILE A 160 11.70 8.21 -9.36
N PRO A 161 11.28 8.89 -8.28
CA PRO A 161 10.29 9.96 -8.37
C PRO A 161 10.83 11.18 -9.15
N ALA A 162 9.92 12.01 -9.66
CA ALA A 162 10.27 13.22 -10.42
C ALA A 162 11.16 14.18 -9.61
N GLY A 163 12.09 14.85 -10.30
CA GLY A 163 13.03 15.79 -9.69
C GLY A 163 14.20 15.14 -8.94
N ASN A 164 14.31 13.81 -8.94
CA ASN A 164 15.44 13.10 -8.35
C ASN A 164 16.46 12.70 -9.41
N HIS A 165 17.74 12.81 -9.08
CA HIS A 165 18.84 12.39 -9.95
C HIS A 165 19.59 11.26 -9.26
N PHE A 166 19.69 10.11 -9.94
CA PHE A 166 20.40 8.94 -9.45
C PHE A 166 21.41 8.47 -10.48
N ARG A 167 22.65 8.27 -10.03
CA ARG A 167 23.75 7.77 -10.85
C ARG A 167 24.23 6.48 -10.27
N TRP A 168 24.29 5.44 -11.10
CA TRP A 168 24.76 4.14 -10.67
C TRP A 168 25.66 3.55 -11.75
N HIS A 169 26.78 2.96 -11.35
CA HIS A 169 27.80 2.49 -12.29
C HIS A 169 27.64 1.01 -12.68
N GLU A 170 27.02 0.20 -11.82
CA GLU A 170 26.87 -1.25 -12.08
C GLU A 170 25.57 -1.55 -12.83
N LEU A 171 25.55 -2.61 -13.64
CA LEU A 171 24.33 -3.03 -14.35
C LEU A 171 23.22 -3.43 -13.36
N LEU A 172 22.04 -2.82 -13.48
CA LEU A 172 20.88 -3.15 -12.66
C LEU A 172 19.97 -4.16 -13.36
N LYS A 173 19.74 -5.31 -12.72
CA LYS A 173 18.78 -6.33 -13.17
C LYS A 173 17.50 -6.22 -12.34
N LEU A 174 16.41 -5.88 -13.00
CA LEU A 174 15.11 -5.59 -12.38
C LEU A 174 14.01 -6.37 -13.11
N THR A 175 12.88 -6.62 -12.45
CA THR A 175 11.69 -7.16 -13.10
C THR A 175 10.87 -6.05 -13.75
N SER A 176 10.71 -4.93 -13.06
CA SER A 176 9.99 -3.75 -13.54
C SER A 176 10.67 -2.47 -13.05
N ALA A 177 10.49 -1.38 -13.77
CA ALA A 177 11.02 -0.09 -13.36
C ALA A 177 10.10 1.05 -13.78
N GLU A 178 9.97 2.05 -12.91
CA GLU A 178 9.21 3.27 -13.14
C GLU A 178 10.10 4.48 -12.86
N ILE A 179 10.50 5.17 -13.91
CA ILE A 179 11.43 6.29 -13.83
C ILE A 179 10.66 7.57 -14.15
N ALA A 180 10.64 8.50 -13.21
CA ALA A 180 10.13 9.85 -13.39
C ALA A 180 11.22 10.92 -13.22
N GLY A 181 12.30 10.60 -12.51
CA GLY A 181 13.47 11.47 -12.40
C GLY A 181 14.52 11.19 -13.48
N GLU A 182 15.77 11.51 -13.15
CA GLU A 182 16.94 11.24 -13.95
C GLU A 182 17.67 9.99 -13.46
N LEU A 183 17.95 9.06 -14.37
CA LEU A 183 18.70 7.84 -14.10
C LEU A 183 19.84 7.70 -15.11
N ALA A 184 21.08 7.72 -14.63
CA ALA A 184 22.25 7.38 -15.43
C ALA A 184 22.78 6.01 -15.03
N ASN A 185 22.39 4.97 -15.80
CA ASN A 185 22.74 3.58 -15.56
C ASN A 185 22.37 2.68 -16.75
N ASN A 186 23.05 1.55 -16.88
CA ASN A 186 22.63 0.48 -17.79
C ASN A 186 21.63 -0.45 -17.09
N LEU A 187 20.42 -0.59 -17.66
CA LEU A 187 19.36 -1.40 -17.05
C LEU A 187 18.99 -2.62 -17.89
N THR A 188 18.76 -3.73 -17.21
CA THR A 188 18.11 -4.91 -17.76
C THR A 188 16.80 -5.12 -17.00
N VAL A 189 15.67 -4.91 -17.68
CA VAL A 189 14.32 -5.04 -17.14
C VAL A 189 13.64 -6.26 -17.75
N GLU A 190 13.29 -7.24 -16.93
CA GLU A 190 12.72 -8.49 -17.46
C GLU A 190 11.33 -8.34 -18.05
N ASN A 191 10.54 -7.38 -17.55
CA ASN A 191 9.16 -7.18 -17.97
C ASN A 191 8.94 -5.76 -18.52
N THR A 192 8.42 -4.83 -17.72
CA THR A 192 8.04 -3.49 -18.21
C THR A 192 8.88 -2.38 -17.60
N LEU A 193 9.45 -1.53 -18.46
CA LEU A 193 10.04 -0.25 -18.10
C LEU A 193 9.07 0.89 -18.47
N VAL A 194 8.71 1.71 -17.49
CA VAL A 194 7.86 2.89 -17.67
C VAL A 194 8.69 4.14 -17.43
N LEU A 195 8.74 5.00 -18.44
CA LEU A 195 9.34 6.33 -18.36
C LEU A 195 8.23 7.36 -18.32
N LYS A 196 8.13 8.10 -17.22
CA LYS A 196 7.15 9.18 -17.03
C LYS A 196 7.52 10.43 -17.81
N SER A 197 6.59 11.36 -17.94
CA SER A 197 6.75 12.61 -18.69
C SER A 197 7.98 13.47 -18.36
N THR A 198 8.54 13.34 -17.16
CA THR A 198 9.74 14.08 -16.72
C THR A 198 11.01 13.22 -16.65
N ALA A 199 10.92 11.97 -17.12
CA ALA A 199 11.99 11.01 -17.02
C ALA A 199 13.17 11.37 -17.93
N ARG A 200 14.38 11.22 -17.42
CA ARG A 200 15.63 11.38 -18.19
C ARG A 200 16.50 10.16 -17.97
N MET A 201 16.54 9.26 -18.94
CA MET A 201 17.31 8.04 -18.83
C MET A 201 18.55 8.11 -19.74
N PHE A 202 19.72 7.85 -19.15
CA PHE A 202 21.02 7.84 -19.81
C PHE A 202 21.69 6.49 -19.61
N GLY A 203 21.93 5.76 -20.70
CA GLY A 203 22.55 4.44 -20.67
C GLY A 203 21.81 3.44 -21.55
N ASP A 204 22.39 2.25 -21.62
CA ASP A 204 21.83 1.17 -22.42
C ASP A 204 20.72 0.47 -21.65
N VAL A 205 19.61 0.20 -22.34
CA VAL A 205 18.44 -0.44 -21.73
C VAL A 205 17.97 -1.61 -22.54
N GLU A 206 17.85 -2.73 -21.83
CA GLU A 206 17.29 -3.98 -22.31
C GLU A 206 15.98 -4.21 -21.57
N ALA A 207 14.86 -4.27 -22.28
CA ALA A 207 13.53 -4.48 -21.69
C ALA A 207 12.66 -5.41 -22.54
N GLN A 208 11.68 -6.07 -21.94
CA GLN A 208 10.66 -6.77 -22.73
C GLN A 208 9.64 -5.77 -23.28
N ASN A 209 9.10 -4.92 -22.42
CA ASN A 209 8.15 -3.86 -22.76
C ASN A 209 8.69 -2.50 -22.33
N LEU A 210 8.56 -1.49 -23.20
CA LEU A 210 8.94 -0.11 -22.93
C LEU A 210 7.75 0.81 -23.13
N VAL A 211 7.37 1.56 -22.10
CA VAL A 211 6.33 2.59 -22.13
C VAL A 211 6.99 3.93 -21.90
N VAL A 212 6.84 4.85 -22.85
CA VAL A 212 7.43 6.19 -22.79
C VAL A 212 6.30 7.21 -22.84
N GLU A 213 6.13 7.96 -21.77
CA GLU A 213 5.17 9.07 -21.71
C GLU A 213 5.73 10.31 -22.42
N GLU A 214 4.82 11.20 -22.85
CA GLU A 214 5.19 12.45 -23.52
C GLU A 214 6.07 13.32 -22.63
N GLY A 215 7.23 13.75 -23.16
CA GLY A 215 8.22 14.56 -22.45
C GLY A 215 9.41 13.76 -21.88
N ALA A 216 9.32 12.43 -21.84
CA ALA A 216 10.43 11.59 -21.43
C ALA A 216 11.60 11.66 -22.44
N VAL A 217 12.83 11.70 -21.92
CA VAL A 217 14.07 11.72 -22.70
C VAL A 217 14.86 10.45 -22.43
N VAL A 218 15.30 9.79 -23.50
CA VAL A 218 16.13 8.60 -23.45
C VAL A 218 17.34 8.78 -24.34
N VAL A 219 18.52 8.51 -23.80
CA VAL A 219 19.79 8.57 -24.54
C VAL A 219 20.60 7.30 -24.27
N GLY A 220 20.73 6.45 -25.29
CA GLY A 220 21.50 5.21 -25.22
C GLY A 220 20.97 4.15 -26.20
N HIS A 221 21.50 2.94 -26.13
CA HIS A 221 21.01 1.83 -26.93
C HIS A 221 19.80 1.16 -26.27
N LEU A 222 18.68 1.11 -26.99
CA LEU A 222 17.46 0.44 -26.55
C LEU A 222 17.29 -0.89 -27.25
N ARG A 223 17.16 -1.97 -26.49
CA ARG A 223 16.77 -3.30 -26.98
C ARG A 223 15.49 -3.71 -26.30
N VAL A 224 14.38 -3.62 -27.04
CA VAL A 224 13.04 -3.93 -26.54
C VAL A 224 12.53 -5.21 -27.20
N GLY A 225 11.71 -5.99 -26.50
CA GLY A 225 11.13 -7.23 -27.02
C GLY A 225 12.02 -8.46 -26.82
N LEU A 226 12.93 -8.43 -25.85
CA LEU A 226 13.71 -9.60 -25.44
C LEU A 226 12.76 -10.64 -24.83
N GLN A 227 12.38 -11.66 -25.61
CA GLN A 227 11.72 -12.84 -25.05
C GLN A 227 12.77 -13.72 -24.39
N LYS A 228 12.60 -13.99 -23.09
CA LYS A 228 13.28 -15.13 -22.47
C LYS A 228 12.77 -16.39 -23.19
N GLN A 229 13.66 -17.05 -23.94
CA GLN A 229 13.46 -18.43 -24.38
C GLN A 229 13.37 -19.36 -23.18
#